data_AF-A0A3P9N0Y2-F1
#
_entry.id   AF-A0A3P9N0Y2-F1
#
_cell.length_a   1.000
_cell.length_b   1.000
_cell.length_c   1.000
_cell.angle_alpha   90.00
_cell.angle_beta   90.00
_cell.angle_gamma   90.00
#
_symmetry.space_group_name_H-M   'P 1'
#
loop_
_entity.id
_entity.type
_entity.pdbx_description
1 polymer ?
#
loop_
_entity_poly.entity_id
_entity_poly.type
_entity_poly.pdbx_seq_one_letter_code
_entity_poly.pdbx_strand_id
1 'polypeptide(L)'
;MERAYRYPTQDLRENFCRNPNNDPGGPWCYTTDPNVRAEECGIPQCSQVCMRCNGEDYRGKVDQTESGKECQRWDSKWPHEHPHQHTPMTDTSPVVMTYFPPDFLFFPPLFSLSPCRYRDKDLRDNYCRNPNNRLRPWCYTMDPRTPWEYCNITMCGKGEIDVNTTTSCIQRDGANYRGTMNVTPEGVTCQRWDSQFPHNHSFLPVNFKCK
;
A
#
# COMPACT_ATOMS: atom_id res chain seq x y z
N MET A 1 6.73 -6.90 37.57
CA MET A 1 6.55 -8.03 36.64
C MET A 1 5.41 -8.94 37.11
N GLU A 2 4.14 -8.48 37.18
CA GLU A 2 3.04 -9.33 37.70
C GLU A 2 1.71 -9.24 36.93
N ARG A 3 1.59 -8.44 35.86
CA ARG A 3 0.30 -8.25 35.16
C ARG A 3 0.05 -9.18 33.97
N ALA A 4 1.08 -9.84 33.44
CA ALA A 4 0.96 -10.75 32.30
C ALA A 4 0.27 -12.09 32.62
N TYR A 5 0.08 -12.42 33.91
CA TYR A 5 -0.48 -13.72 34.33
C TYR A 5 -2.03 -13.73 34.44
N ARG A 6 -2.72 -12.66 34.02
CA ARG A 6 -4.18 -12.56 34.16
C ARG A 6 -4.96 -12.92 32.89
N TYR A 7 -4.32 -12.95 31.71
CA TYR A 7 -4.98 -13.23 30.42
C TYR A 7 -4.04 -13.95 29.43
N PRO A 8 -3.79 -15.27 29.60
CA PRO A 8 -2.82 -16.02 28.80
C PRO A 8 -3.12 -16.08 27.29
N THR A 9 -4.37 -15.85 26.89
CA THR A 9 -4.87 -16.00 25.52
C THR A 9 -4.93 -14.70 24.72
N GLN A 10 -4.58 -13.56 25.32
CA GLN A 10 -4.78 -12.24 24.72
C GLN A 10 -3.53 -11.69 23.99
N ASP A 11 -2.50 -12.53 23.83
CA ASP A 11 -1.24 -12.21 23.11
C ASP A 11 -0.71 -10.80 23.40
N LEU A 12 -0.62 -10.44 24.69
CA LEU A 12 -0.15 -9.13 25.17
C LEU A 12 1.39 -9.06 25.11
N ARG A 13 1.94 -9.24 23.92
CA ARG A 13 3.38 -9.15 23.66
C ARG A 13 3.79 -7.72 23.39
N GLU A 14 4.96 -7.36 23.91
CA GLU A 14 5.59 -6.05 23.70
C GLU A 14 4.63 -4.88 24.05
N ASN A 15 4.64 -3.84 23.24
CA ASN A 15 3.80 -2.66 23.32
C ASN A 15 2.74 -2.62 22.20
N PHE A 16 2.39 -3.78 21.62
CA PHE A 16 1.44 -3.83 20.52
C PHE A 16 0.01 -3.60 20.99
N CYS A 17 -0.77 -2.90 20.17
CA CYS A 17 -2.20 -2.70 20.40
C CYS A 17 -2.95 -4.04 20.40
N ARG A 18 -3.80 -4.24 21.41
CA ARG A 18 -4.62 -5.44 21.61
C ARG A 18 -5.97 -5.03 22.19
N ASN A 19 -6.94 -5.95 22.14
CA ASN A 19 -8.25 -5.73 22.74
C ASN A 19 -8.58 -6.81 23.78
N PRO A 20 -7.89 -6.84 24.93
CA PRO A 20 -8.05 -7.91 25.92
C PRO A 20 -9.42 -7.89 26.65
N ASN A 21 -10.07 -6.73 26.71
CA ASN A 21 -11.36 -6.53 27.36
C ASN A 21 -12.56 -6.56 26.39
N ASN A 22 -12.32 -6.88 25.10
CA ASN A 22 -13.33 -6.86 24.05
C ASN A 22 -14.09 -5.53 23.97
N ASP A 23 -13.33 -4.43 24.10
CA ASP A 23 -13.80 -3.06 24.03
C ASP A 23 -14.45 -2.77 22.66
N PRO A 24 -15.64 -2.14 22.62
CA PRO A 24 -16.28 -1.76 21.36
C PRO A 24 -15.50 -0.71 20.56
N GLY A 25 -14.61 0.08 21.19
CA GLY A 25 -13.71 1.03 20.53
C GLY A 25 -12.57 0.39 19.74
N GLY A 26 -12.31 -0.91 19.97
CA GLY A 26 -11.30 -1.67 19.23
C GLY A 26 -9.97 -1.85 19.97
N PRO A 27 -8.87 -2.20 19.27
CA PRO A 27 -7.57 -2.42 19.89
C PRO A 27 -6.96 -1.13 20.46
N TRP A 28 -6.41 -1.20 21.66
CA TRP A 28 -5.83 -0.07 22.37
C TRP A 28 -4.49 -0.44 23.03
N CYS A 29 -3.75 0.55 23.52
CA CYS A 29 -2.55 0.33 24.33
C CYS A 29 -2.41 1.38 25.44
N TYR A 30 -1.54 1.12 26.42
CA TYR A 30 -1.11 2.13 27.37
C TYR A 30 -0.09 3.06 26.71
N THR A 31 -0.25 4.37 26.89
CA THR A 31 0.66 5.34 26.25
C THR A 31 1.87 5.64 27.13
N THR A 32 2.89 6.26 26.53
CA THR A 32 4.07 6.76 27.25
C THR A 32 3.88 8.18 27.80
N ASP A 33 2.79 8.86 27.46
CA ASP A 33 2.47 10.18 27.98
C ASP A 33 1.89 10.05 29.40
N PRO A 34 2.47 10.71 30.42
CA PRO A 34 1.96 10.65 31.79
C PRO A 34 0.55 11.20 31.96
N ASN A 35 0.04 11.99 31.01
CA ASN A 35 -1.29 12.57 31.05
C ASN A 35 -2.34 11.70 30.34
N VAL A 36 -1.91 10.74 29.51
CA VAL A 36 -2.82 9.88 28.73
C VAL A 36 -2.56 8.42 29.10
N ARG A 37 -3.43 7.87 29.95
CA ARG A 37 -3.24 6.52 30.47
C ARG A 37 -3.29 5.45 29.37
N ALA A 38 -4.30 5.48 28.52
CA ALA A 38 -4.49 4.53 27.42
C ALA A 38 -5.31 5.19 26.31
N GLU A 39 -5.07 4.76 25.07
CA GLU A 39 -5.73 5.31 23.89
C GLU A 39 -6.02 4.20 22.87
N GLU A 40 -7.09 4.37 22.10
CA GLU A 40 -7.46 3.51 20.99
C GLU A 40 -6.45 3.65 19.85
N CYS A 41 -6.05 2.51 19.29
CA CYS A 41 -5.16 2.52 18.14
C CYS A 41 -5.98 2.67 16.86
N GLY A 42 -5.51 3.51 15.93
CA GLY A 42 -6.11 3.70 14.60
C GLY A 42 -5.91 2.51 13.65
N ILE A 43 -6.19 1.29 14.11
CA ILE A 43 -6.10 0.07 13.29
C ILE A 43 -7.36 0.01 12.39
N PRO A 44 -7.19 -0.01 11.06
CA PRO A 44 -8.32 -0.02 10.14
C PRO A 44 -9.11 -1.33 10.26
N GLN A 45 -10.44 -1.22 10.25
CA GLN A 45 -11.38 -2.34 10.24
C GLN A 45 -11.17 -3.22 8.99
N CYS A 46 -10.97 -4.53 9.18
CA CYS A 46 -10.70 -5.45 8.08
C CYS A 46 -11.86 -5.59 7.07
N SER A 47 -13.09 -5.21 7.44
CA SER A 47 -14.28 -5.34 6.58
C SER A 47 -14.64 -4.09 5.75
N GLN A 48 -13.90 -2.98 5.90
CA GLN A 48 -14.03 -1.80 5.03
C GLN A 48 -12.66 -1.17 4.77
N VAL A 49 -11.71 -1.95 4.24
CA VAL A 49 -10.51 -1.36 3.66
C VAL A 49 -10.94 -0.72 2.34
N CYS A 50 -11.18 0.58 2.37
CA CYS A 50 -11.47 1.41 1.21
C CYS A 50 -10.16 1.98 0.64
N MET A 51 -10.14 2.35 -0.65
CA MET A 51 -8.99 3.02 -1.23
C MET A 51 -9.01 4.51 -0.87
N ARG A 52 -7.88 5.02 -0.39
CA ARG A 52 -7.60 6.46 -0.37
C ARG A 52 -6.86 6.80 -1.65
N CYS A 53 -7.21 7.92 -2.28
CA CYS A 53 -6.49 8.43 -3.44
C CYS A 53 -6.39 7.42 -4.59
N ASN A 54 -5.19 7.01 -4.99
CA ASN A 54 -4.95 5.98 -6.02
C ASN A 54 -4.70 4.57 -5.41
N GLY A 55 -4.86 4.40 -4.10
CA GLY A 55 -4.76 3.12 -3.41
C GLY A 55 -3.35 2.51 -3.38
N GLU A 56 -2.28 3.30 -3.32
CA GLU A 56 -0.93 2.77 -3.06
C GLU A 56 -0.81 2.10 -1.68
N ASP A 57 -1.50 2.67 -0.71
CA ASP A 57 -1.64 2.21 0.67
C ASP A 57 -2.83 1.24 0.83
N TYR A 58 -3.53 0.90 -0.26
CA TYR A 58 -4.61 -0.07 -0.20
C TYR A 58 -4.06 -1.44 0.22
N ARG A 59 -4.64 -1.98 1.30
CA ARG A 59 -4.28 -3.29 1.87
C ARG A 59 -5.49 -4.22 2.00
N GLY A 60 -6.57 -3.93 1.27
CA GLY A 60 -7.79 -4.73 1.31
C GLY A 60 -7.65 -6.05 0.56
N LYS A 61 -8.70 -6.88 0.63
CA LYS A 61 -8.73 -8.25 0.09
C LYS A 61 -9.50 -8.39 -1.22
N VAL A 62 -9.80 -7.30 -1.90
CA VAL A 62 -10.43 -7.37 -3.24
C VAL A 62 -9.48 -8.10 -4.18
N ASP A 63 -9.98 -9.13 -4.84
CA ASP A 63 -9.29 -10.09 -5.70
C ASP A 63 -9.99 -10.28 -7.06
N GLN A 64 -10.88 -9.34 -7.41
CA GLN A 64 -11.60 -9.31 -8.67
C GLN A 64 -11.48 -7.96 -9.36
N THR A 65 -11.44 -7.98 -10.69
CA THR A 65 -11.36 -6.78 -11.53
C THR A 65 -12.72 -6.10 -11.68
N GLU A 66 -12.77 -4.91 -12.27
CA GLU A 66 -14.01 -4.18 -12.53
C GLU A 66 -14.99 -4.95 -13.41
N SER A 67 -14.49 -5.71 -14.40
CA SER A 67 -15.31 -6.61 -15.21
C SER A 67 -15.56 -7.99 -14.57
N GLY A 68 -15.17 -8.19 -13.31
CA GLY A 68 -15.41 -9.41 -12.55
C GLY A 68 -14.43 -10.55 -12.86
N LYS A 69 -13.28 -10.28 -13.47
CA LYS A 69 -12.25 -11.31 -13.69
C LYS A 69 -11.50 -11.59 -12.40
N GLU A 70 -11.18 -12.86 -12.17
CA GLU A 70 -10.37 -13.27 -11.03
C GLU A 70 -8.91 -12.85 -11.21
N CYS A 71 -8.33 -12.31 -10.13
CA CYS A 71 -6.93 -11.92 -10.11
C CYS A 71 -6.00 -13.14 -10.07
N GLN A 72 -4.97 -13.12 -10.92
CA GLN A 72 -3.81 -13.99 -10.82
C GLN A 72 -2.98 -13.60 -9.59
N ARG A 73 -2.49 -14.61 -8.86
CA ARG A 73 -1.61 -14.38 -7.70
C ARG A 73 -0.31 -13.69 -8.10
N TRP A 74 0.14 -12.76 -7.27
CA TRP A 74 1.36 -12.00 -7.54
C TRP A 74 2.64 -12.84 -7.50
N ASP A 75 2.60 -14.03 -6.90
CA ASP A 75 3.68 -15.02 -6.91
C ASP A 75 3.55 -16.04 -8.07
N SER A 76 2.40 -16.08 -8.76
CA SER A 76 2.19 -16.93 -9.93
C SER A 76 2.79 -16.30 -11.18
N LYS A 77 3.28 -17.15 -12.09
CA LYS A 77 3.74 -16.77 -13.44
C LYS A 77 2.76 -17.18 -14.53
N TRP A 78 1.60 -17.71 -14.15
CA TRP A 78 0.60 -18.24 -15.07
C TRP A 78 -0.78 -17.65 -14.77
N PRO A 79 -1.57 -17.28 -15.79
CA PRO A 79 -1.27 -17.36 -17.23
C PRO A 79 -0.30 -16.29 -17.74
N HIS A 80 -0.08 -15.21 -16.99
CA HIS A 80 0.79 -14.10 -17.41
C HIS A 80 2.10 -14.07 -16.63
N GLU A 81 3.22 -14.07 -17.32
CA GLU A 81 4.53 -13.90 -16.69
C GLU A 81 4.77 -12.44 -16.31
N HIS A 82 5.12 -12.16 -15.05
CA HIS A 82 5.39 -10.80 -14.57
C HIS A 82 6.50 -10.72 -13.51
N PRO A 83 7.23 -9.60 -13.41
CA PRO A 83 8.44 -9.50 -12.59
C PRO A 83 8.21 -9.48 -11.07
N HIS A 84 6.96 -9.35 -10.62
CA HIS A 84 6.63 -9.43 -9.19
C HIS A 84 6.89 -10.86 -8.71
N GLN A 85 7.95 -11.05 -7.93
CA GLN A 85 8.26 -12.28 -7.22
C GLN A 85 8.26 -11.95 -5.73
N HIS A 86 7.30 -12.48 -4.99
CA HIS A 86 7.59 -12.91 -3.63
C HIS A 86 8.00 -14.36 -3.76
N THR A 87 9.29 -14.65 -3.65
CA THR A 87 9.66 -15.98 -3.18
C THR A 87 9.11 -16.10 -1.76
N PRO A 88 8.31 -17.12 -1.44
CA PRO A 88 7.98 -17.42 -0.07
C PRO A 88 9.30 -17.69 0.66
N MET A 89 9.62 -16.92 1.69
CA MET A 89 10.47 -17.47 2.74
C MET A 89 9.63 -18.56 3.37
N THR A 90 9.83 -19.81 2.95
CA THR A 90 9.52 -20.95 3.81
C THR A 90 10.39 -20.77 5.04
N ASP A 91 9.81 -20.17 6.08
CA ASP A 91 10.30 -20.23 7.44
C ASP A 91 10.18 -21.68 7.92
N THR A 92 11.13 -22.50 7.49
CA THR A 92 11.65 -23.69 8.16
C THR A 92 12.91 -24.10 7.42
N SER A 93 14.05 -23.46 7.72
CA SER A 93 15.33 -24.15 7.61
C SER A 93 15.90 -24.26 9.02
N PRO A 94 15.93 -25.46 9.63
CA PRO A 94 16.90 -25.67 10.69
C PRO A 94 18.27 -25.50 10.05
N VAL A 95 19.05 -24.55 10.54
CA VAL A 95 20.46 -24.44 10.21
C VAL A 95 21.12 -25.70 10.79
N VAL A 96 21.11 -26.79 10.03
CA VAL A 96 22.02 -27.91 10.26
C VAL A 96 23.39 -27.39 9.87
N MET A 97 24.14 -27.04 10.90
CA MET A 97 25.57 -26.74 10.87
C MET A 97 26.31 -27.99 10.38
N THR A 98 26.33 -28.25 9.07
CA THR A 98 27.18 -29.28 8.48
C THR A 98 28.45 -28.62 7.96
N TYR A 99 29.51 -28.75 8.77
CA TYR A 99 30.92 -28.86 8.38
C TYR A 99 31.27 -28.46 6.94
N PHE A 100 31.84 -27.26 6.76
CA PHE A 100 32.58 -26.90 5.54
C PHE A 100 34.06 -27.30 5.71
N PRO A 101 34.63 -28.14 4.83
CA PRO A 101 36.08 -28.34 4.76
C PRO A 101 36.77 -27.08 4.20
N PRO A 102 38.02 -26.76 4.63
CA PRO A 102 38.79 -25.67 4.05
C PRO A 102 39.33 -26.10 2.67
N ASP A 103 39.59 -25.14 1.79
CA ASP A 103 40.42 -25.27 0.56
C ASP A 103 39.73 -25.12 -0.82
N PHE A 104 38.73 -24.25 -0.99
CA PHE A 104 38.44 -23.75 -2.34
C PHE A 104 38.28 -22.23 -2.41
N LEU A 105 39.38 -21.57 -2.77
CA LEU A 105 39.44 -20.22 -3.29
C LEU A 105 38.99 -20.23 -4.77
N PHE A 106 37.79 -19.77 -5.10
CA PHE A 106 37.45 -19.41 -6.48
C PHE A 106 36.44 -18.25 -6.54
N PHE A 107 36.97 -17.08 -6.93
CA PHE A 107 36.37 -15.90 -7.58
C PHE A 107 34.93 -15.43 -7.24
N PRO A 108 34.75 -14.12 -6.89
CA PRO A 108 33.42 -13.51 -6.87
C PRO A 108 33.03 -13.05 -8.28
N PRO A 109 31.80 -13.29 -8.76
CA PRO A 109 31.16 -12.40 -9.70
C PRO A 109 30.43 -11.30 -8.92
N LEU A 110 30.85 -10.06 -9.14
CA LEU A 110 30.09 -8.84 -8.86
C LEU A 110 28.79 -8.81 -9.70
N PHE A 111 27.83 -8.03 -9.20
CA PHE A 111 26.48 -7.73 -9.70
C PHE A 111 25.39 -8.73 -9.26
N SER A 112 24.81 -8.59 -8.06
CA SER A 112 23.91 -7.52 -7.62
C SER A 112 22.73 -7.30 -8.56
N LEU A 113 21.64 -8.04 -8.35
CA LEU A 113 20.28 -7.54 -8.53
C LEU A 113 19.46 -7.90 -7.30
N SER A 114 19.43 -6.96 -6.38
CA SER A 114 18.73 -7.00 -5.09
C SER A 114 17.23 -7.27 -5.24
N PRO A 115 16.65 -8.26 -4.53
CA PRO A 115 15.20 -8.42 -4.37
C PRO A 115 14.52 -7.36 -3.47
N CYS A 116 15.14 -6.19 -3.27
CA CYS A 116 14.73 -5.23 -2.23
C CYS A 116 13.75 -4.15 -2.71
N ARG A 117 13.11 -4.29 -3.88
CA ARG A 117 12.16 -3.27 -4.40
C ARG A 117 10.72 -3.40 -3.90
N TYR A 118 10.34 -4.56 -3.35
CA TYR A 118 8.92 -4.87 -3.07
C TYR A 118 8.60 -5.33 -1.65
N ARG A 119 9.59 -5.32 -0.74
CA ARG A 119 9.47 -5.76 0.66
C ARG A 119 8.32 -5.08 1.41
N ASP A 120 7.90 -3.87 0.99
CA ASP A 120 6.90 -3.03 1.68
C ASP A 120 5.57 -2.85 0.92
N LYS A 121 5.37 -3.54 -0.22
CA LYS A 121 4.18 -3.34 -1.08
C LYS A 121 3.04 -4.34 -0.84
N ASP A 122 3.17 -5.22 0.16
CA ASP A 122 2.12 -6.16 0.60
C ASP A 122 1.46 -6.94 -0.56
N LEU A 123 2.29 -7.51 -1.43
CA LEU A 123 1.87 -8.32 -2.58
C LEU A 123 1.50 -9.75 -2.15
N ARG A 124 0.66 -9.87 -1.11
CA ARG A 124 0.14 -11.17 -0.63
C ARG A 124 -1.01 -11.64 -1.53
N ASP A 125 -1.04 -12.95 -1.78
CA ASP A 125 -2.06 -13.64 -2.58
C ASP A 125 -2.26 -13.02 -3.98
N ASN A 126 -3.51 -12.83 -4.40
CA ASN A 126 -3.92 -12.21 -5.66
C ASN A 126 -4.65 -10.88 -5.46
N TYR A 127 -4.54 -10.27 -4.27
CA TYR A 127 -5.30 -9.05 -3.99
C TYR A 127 -4.86 -7.87 -4.86
N CYS A 128 -5.80 -7.03 -5.26
CA CYS A 128 -5.53 -5.82 -6.02
C CYS A 128 -4.57 -4.89 -5.29
N ARG A 129 -3.52 -4.44 -5.97
CA ARG A 129 -2.49 -3.57 -5.41
C ARG A 129 -2.07 -2.52 -6.43
N ASN A 130 -1.41 -1.46 -5.94
CA ASN A 130 -0.86 -0.42 -6.80
C ASN A 130 0.65 -0.23 -6.55
N PRO A 131 1.50 -1.21 -6.91
CA PRO A 131 2.93 -1.16 -6.59
C PRO A 131 3.71 -0.12 -7.40
N ASN A 132 3.17 0.33 -8.53
CA ASN A 132 3.84 1.15 -9.54
C ASN A 132 3.18 2.51 -9.76
N ASN A 133 2.44 3.01 -8.76
CA ASN A 133 1.80 4.33 -8.80
C ASN A 133 0.91 4.53 -10.05
N ARG A 134 0.19 3.47 -10.45
CA ARG A 134 -0.87 3.55 -11.46
C ARG A 134 -2.07 4.33 -10.91
N LEU A 135 -3.07 4.49 -11.77
CA LEU A 135 -4.29 5.26 -11.51
C LEU A 135 -5.10 4.74 -10.31
N ARG A 136 -5.16 3.42 -10.14
CA ARG A 136 -5.88 2.74 -9.05
C ARG A 136 -5.32 1.32 -8.88
N PRO A 137 -5.66 0.61 -7.80
CA PRO A 137 -5.21 -0.76 -7.62
C PRO A 137 -5.69 -1.67 -8.76
N TRP A 138 -4.81 -2.57 -9.15
CA TRP A 138 -4.98 -3.46 -10.29
C TRP A 138 -4.40 -4.83 -9.93
N CYS A 139 -4.65 -5.81 -10.77
CA CYS A 139 -4.04 -7.14 -10.67
C CYS A 139 -3.84 -7.73 -12.08
N TYR A 140 -2.98 -8.75 -12.18
CA TYR A 140 -3.00 -9.63 -13.34
C TYR A 140 -4.27 -10.47 -13.31
N THR A 141 -4.80 -10.90 -14.45
CA THR A 141 -6.06 -11.67 -14.48
C THR A 141 -5.80 -13.12 -14.85
N MET A 142 -6.72 -14.02 -14.46
CA MET A 142 -6.68 -15.42 -14.89
C MET A 142 -7.11 -15.61 -16.36
N ASP A 143 -7.56 -14.56 -17.05
CA ASP A 143 -7.92 -14.61 -18.47
C ASP A 143 -6.68 -14.40 -19.36
N PRO A 144 -6.31 -15.37 -20.23
CA PRO A 144 -5.18 -15.27 -21.15
C PRO A 144 -5.26 -14.07 -22.12
N ARG A 145 -6.46 -13.53 -22.37
CA ARG A 145 -6.65 -12.39 -23.29
C ARG A 145 -6.48 -11.04 -22.60
N THR A 146 -6.56 -11.02 -21.28
CA THR A 146 -6.54 -9.80 -20.48
C THR A 146 -5.39 -9.87 -19.47
N PRO A 147 -4.17 -9.45 -19.84
CA PRO A 147 -3.00 -9.59 -18.98
C PRO A 147 -3.18 -8.97 -17.59
N TRP A 148 -3.79 -7.79 -17.52
CA TRP A 148 -4.07 -7.10 -16.27
C TRP A 148 -5.28 -6.19 -16.44
N GLU A 149 -5.93 -5.86 -15.32
CA GLU A 149 -7.06 -4.95 -15.30
C GLU A 149 -7.14 -4.24 -13.95
N TYR A 150 -7.83 -3.11 -13.93
CA TYR A 150 -8.11 -2.39 -12.70
C TYR A 150 -9.21 -3.05 -11.87
N CYS A 151 -9.11 -2.87 -10.56
CA CYS A 151 -10.11 -3.36 -9.63
C CYS A 151 -11.08 -2.25 -9.21
N ASN A 152 -12.33 -2.63 -8.96
CA ASN A 152 -13.36 -1.72 -8.48
C ASN A 152 -13.35 -1.68 -6.94
N ILE A 153 -12.54 -0.78 -6.37
CA ILE A 153 -12.43 -0.61 -4.93
C ILE A 153 -13.13 0.69 -4.53
N THR A 154 -13.93 0.62 -3.47
CA THR A 154 -14.67 1.78 -2.95
C THR A 154 -13.72 2.79 -2.33
N MET A 155 -13.93 4.07 -2.65
CA MET A 155 -13.20 5.18 -2.00
C MET A 155 -13.63 5.32 -0.55
N CYS A 156 -12.69 5.66 0.33
CA CYS A 156 -13.05 6.07 1.69
C CYS A 156 -13.88 7.36 1.62
N GLY A 157 -14.99 7.42 2.36
CA GLY A 157 -15.80 8.63 2.48
C GLY A 157 -14.93 9.80 2.90
N LYS A 158 -14.95 10.89 2.12
CA LYS A 158 -14.10 12.07 2.35
C LYS A 158 -14.38 12.66 3.73
N GLY A 159 -13.36 12.69 4.56
CA GLY A 159 -13.39 13.38 5.83
C GLY A 159 -12.03 13.34 6.50
N GLU A 160 -11.02 13.99 5.92
CA GLU A 160 -9.92 14.57 6.69
C GLU A 160 -9.12 15.54 5.81
N ILE A 161 -9.02 16.78 6.29
CA ILE A 161 -8.34 17.89 5.64
C ILE A 161 -6.84 17.69 5.86
N ASP A 162 -6.09 17.56 4.76
CA ASP A 162 -4.63 17.39 4.80
C ASP A 162 -3.97 18.70 5.27
N VAL A 163 -3.43 18.67 6.50
CA VAL A 163 -2.94 19.83 7.30
C VAL A 163 -1.79 20.59 6.62
N ASN A 164 -1.20 20.02 5.56
CA ASN A 164 -0.10 20.62 4.81
C ASN A 164 -0.50 21.16 3.43
N THR A 165 -1.76 21.57 3.25
CA THR A 165 -2.23 22.16 1.98
C THR A 165 -1.91 23.66 1.92
N THR A 166 -1.29 24.13 0.82
CA THR A 166 -1.05 25.56 0.61
C THR A 166 -1.93 26.12 -0.50
N THR A 167 -2.62 27.24 -0.23
CA THR A 167 -3.52 27.88 -1.21
C THR A 167 -2.89 29.10 -1.88
N SER A 168 -1.94 29.77 -1.22
CA SER A 168 -1.34 31.03 -1.68
C SER A 168 0.07 30.89 -2.25
N CYS A 169 0.82 29.85 -1.88
CA CYS A 169 2.21 29.67 -2.29
C CYS A 169 2.53 28.19 -2.55
N ILE A 170 3.58 27.93 -3.32
CA ILE A 170 4.10 26.57 -3.51
C ILE A 170 5.09 26.24 -2.38
N GLN A 171 5.03 25.01 -1.87
CA GLN A 171 6.07 24.45 -1.02
C GLN A 171 6.70 23.27 -1.74
N ARG A 172 8.04 23.14 -1.65
CA ARG A 172 8.80 22.07 -2.31
C ARG A 172 8.48 22.00 -3.81
N ASP A 173 7.89 20.90 -4.27
CA ASP A 173 7.51 20.63 -5.68
C ASP A 173 6.09 21.10 -6.03
N GLY A 174 5.34 21.66 -5.08
CA GLY A 174 3.98 22.15 -5.29
C GLY A 174 2.91 21.05 -5.36
N ALA A 175 3.21 19.80 -4.98
CA ALA A 175 2.24 18.71 -5.00
C ALA A 175 1.03 18.93 -4.08
N ASN A 176 1.20 19.73 -3.03
CA ASN A 176 0.21 20.14 -2.03
C ASN A 176 -0.45 21.50 -2.34
N TYR A 177 -0.11 22.15 -3.45
CA TYR A 177 -0.73 23.42 -3.83
C TYR A 177 -2.19 23.19 -4.24
N ARG A 178 -3.10 23.95 -3.64
CA ARG A 178 -4.56 23.93 -3.93
C ARG A 178 -5.12 25.34 -4.12
N GLY A 179 -4.31 26.26 -4.63
CA GLY A 179 -4.72 27.63 -4.96
C GLY A 179 -5.51 27.73 -6.27
N THR A 180 -5.91 28.96 -6.61
CA THR A 180 -6.78 29.26 -7.77
C THR A 180 -6.04 29.85 -8.97
N MET A 181 -4.70 29.88 -8.96
CA MET A 181 -3.90 30.41 -10.05
C MET A 181 -4.08 29.56 -11.32
N ASN A 182 -4.46 30.20 -12.43
CA ASN A 182 -4.82 29.53 -13.69
C ASN A 182 -4.18 30.18 -14.92
N VAL A 183 -3.07 30.90 -14.73
CA VAL A 183 -2.32 31.58 -15.79
C VAL A 183 -0.83 31.21 -15.68
N THR A 184 -0.17 30.92 -16.79
CA THR A 184 1.28 30.61 -16.84
C THR A 184 2.13 31.87 -16.65
N PRO A 185 3.45 31.76 -16.38
CA PRO A 185 4.36 32.91 -16.26
C PRO A 185 4.37 33.83 -17.50
N GLU A 186 4.09 33.26 -18.68
CA GLU A 186 4.00 33.96 -19.97
C GLU A 186 2.61 34.57 -20.23
N GLY A 187 1.68 34.45 -19.29
CA GLY A 187 0.33 35.01 -19.41
C GLY A 187 -0.68 34.12 -20.13
N VAL A 188 -0.37 32.85 -20.40
CA VAL A 188 -1.28 31.93 -21.10
C VAL A 188 -2.29 31.34 -20.11
N THR A 189 -3.58 31.34 -20.46
CA THR A 189 -4.62 30.76 -19.60
C THR A 189 -4.57 29.23 -19.64
N CYS A 190 -4.65 28.60 -18.47
CA CYS A 190 -4.64 27.15 -18.33
C CYS A 190 -5.90 26.51 -18.95
N GLN A 191 -5.70 25.42 -19.68
CA GLN A 191 -6.78 24.52 -20.08
C GLN A 191 -7.41 23.88 -18.83
N ARG A 192 -8.74 23.75 -18.79
CA ARG A 192 -9.42 23.03 -17.72
C ARG A 192 -9.03 21.55 -17.73
N TRP A 193 -8.77 20.98 -16.55
CA TRP A 193 -8.39 19.56 -16.39
C TRP A 193 -9.46 18.57 -16.86
N ASP A 194 -10.74 18.97 -16.91
CA ASP A 194 -11.84 18.17 -17.45
C ASP A 194 -12.08 18.36 -18.96
N SER A 195 -11.33 19.25 -19.62
CA SER A 195 -11.38 19.46 -21.08
C SER A 195 -10.33 18.62 -21.79
N GLN A 196 -10.67 18.07 -22.96
CA GLN A 196 -9.73 17.39 -23.88
C GLN A 196 -9.36 18.25 -25.09
N PHE A 197 -9.73 19.54 -25.07
CA PHE A 197 -9.45 20.51 -26.11
C PHE A 197 -8.85 21.80 -25.50
N PRO A 198 -7.83 22.41 -26.12
CA PRO A 198 -7.18 22.05 -27.39
C PRO A 198 -6.21 20.86 -27.29
N HIS A 199 -5.77 20.49 -26.09
CA HIS A 199 -4.82 19.39 -25.88
C HIS A 199 -5.48 18.19 -25.21
N ASN A 200 -5.39 17.02 -25.83
CA ASN A 200 -5.84 15.76 -25.25
C ASN A 200 -4.80 15.26 -24.23
N HIS A 201 -5.26 14.81 -23.06
CA HIS A 201 -4.40 14.33 -21.99
C HIS A 201 -5.10 13.34 -21.05
N SER A 202 -4.32 12.48 -20.37
CA SER A 202 -4.83 11.49 -19.40
C SER A 202 -5.09 12.03 -17.98
N PHE A 203 -4.75 13.31 -17.73
CA PHE A 203 -4.90 14.00 -16.43
C PHE A 203 -6.33 14.47 -16.13
N LEU A 204 -7.28 13.54 -16.01
CA LEU A 204 -8.68 13.84 -15.71
C LEU A 204 -8.95 13.89 -14.19
N PRO A 205 -9.80 14.79 -13.67
CA PRO A 205 -10.10 14.89 -12.23
C PRO A 205 -10.63 13.58 -11.61
N VAL A 206 -11.34 12.77 -12.39
CA VAL A 206 -11.81 11.44 -11.97
C VAL A 206 -10.68 10.48 -11.62
N ASN A 207 -9.50 10.69 -12.22
CA ASN A 207 -8.31 9.85 -12.09
C ASN A 207 -7.37 10.33 -10.96
N PHE A 208 -7.53 11.56 -10.47
CA PHE A 208 -6.63 12.19 -9.51
C PHE A 208 -7.39 12.76 -8.30
N LYS A 209 -8.29 11.98 -7.69
CA LYS A 209 -9.25 12.48 -6.67
C LYS A 209 -8.65 13.05 -5.37
N CYS A 210 -7.34 12.91 -5.15
CA CYS A 210 -6.61 13.49 -4.01
C CYS A 210 -5.57 14.55 -4.41
N LYS A 211 -5.51 14.94 -5.69
CA LYS A 211 -4.77 16.11 -6.16
C LYS A 211 -5.74 17.21 -6.54
#